data_AF-A0A0C3NMU8-F1
#
_entry.id   AF-A0A0C3NMU8-F1
#
_cell.length_a   1.000
_cell.length_b   1.000
_cell.length_c   1.000
_cell.angle_alpha   90.00
_cell.angle_beta   90.00
_cell.angle_gamma   90.00
#
_symmetry.space_group_name_H-M   'P 1'
#
loop_
_entity.id
_entity.type
_entity.pdbx_description
1 polymer ?
#
loop_
_entity_poly.entity_id
_entity_poly.type
_entity_poly.pdbx_seq_one_letter_code
_entity_poly.pdbx_strand_id
1 'polypeptide(L)'
;PLFDRPWLSTSLSDFWGRRWHQMFRFPLVSCGGVPLAYLFGRPGGVLGTFMMSAIFHIIELRAVGRGSNIAVQVGFFALNGVGVLLERAWAKRTGRRLKGSVYGWIWTFSWMGLLALPVVDEWARVGRFAVDRFPGGFKPTMALLSLVQLPPGVDNGFVLKCLCFGTSLPFLAYSLFTLS
;
A
#
# COMPACT_ATOMS: atom_id res chain seq x y z
N PRO A 1 -6.44 -13.38 -10.65
CA PRO A 1 -7.06 -12.82 -9.42
C PRO A 1 -6.37 -11.49 -9.08
N LEU A 2 -7.11 -10.51 -8.55
CA LEU A 2 -6.56 -9.18 -8.25
C LEU A 2 -5.64 -9.23 -7.02
N PHE A 3 -6.00 -10.05 -6.03
CA PHE A 3 -5.20 -10.44 -4.88
C PHE A 3 -5.16 -11.96 -4.75
N ASP A 4 -4.07 -12.53 -4.23
CA ASP A 4 -3.96 -13.96 -3.89
C ASP A 4 -3.40 -14.14 -2.48
N ARG A 5 -4.27 -14.12 -1.47
CA ARG A 5 -3.97 -14.33 -0.04
C ARG A 5 -2.67 -13.63 0.39
N PRO A 6 -2.61 -12.29 0.31
CA PRO A 6 -1.38 -11.53 0.55
C PRO A 6 -0.80 -11.72 1.97
N TRP A 7 -1.63 -12.05 2.96
CA TRP A 7 -1.18 -12.35 4.33
C TRP A 7 -0.27 -13.59 4.44
N LEU A 8 -0.28 -14.48 3.44
CA LEU A 8 0.58 -15.66 3.36
C LEU A 8 1.95 -15.38 2.71
N SER A 9 2.26 -14.11 2.41
CA SER A 9 3.52 -13.74 1.76
C SER A 9 4.70 -13.92 2.72
N THR A 10 5.66 -14.73 2.29
CA THR A 10 6.93 -14.98 3.03
C THR A 10 8.13 -14.32 2.33
N SER A 11 7.86 -13.43 1.40
CA SER A 11 8.85 -12.77 0.54
C SER A 11 8.24 -11.50 -0.03
N LEU A 12 9.02 -10.43 -0.12
CA LEU A 12 8.60 -9.19 -0.78
C LEU A 12 8.37 -9.43 -2.28
N SER A 13 9.20 -10.28 -2.87
CA SER A 13 9.05 -10.65 -4.29
C SER A 13 7.76 -11.44 -4.54
N ASP A 14 7.30 -12.26 -3.59
CA ASP A 14 6.04 -13.02 -3.69
C ASP A 14 4.83 -12.10 -3.45
N PHE A 15 4.92 -11.21 -2.46
CA PHE A 15 3.90 -10.20 -2.16
C PHE A 15 3.63 -9.32 -3.39
N TRP A 16 4.62 -8.58 -3.85
CA TRP A 16 4.49 -7.63 -4.97
C TRP A 16 4.36 -8.34 -6.32
N GLY A 17 4.99 -9.50 -6.47
CA GLY A 17 5.04 -10.20 -7.76
C GLY A 17 3.82 -11.04 -8.06
N ARG A 18 3.19 -11.67 -7.06
CA ARG A 18 2.14 -12.69 -7.29
C ARG A 18 0.84 -12.44 -6.54
N ARG A 19 0.90 -11.79 -5.37
CA ARG A 19 -0.23 -11.76 -4.42
C ARG A 19 -0.91 -10.41 -4.30
N TRP A 20 -0.23 -9.34 -4.69
CA TRP A 20 -0.73 -7.97 -4.64
C TRP A 20 -1.00 -7.43 -6.05
N HIS A 21 -2.16 -6.81 -6.25
CA HIS A 21 -2.49 -5.95 -7.40
C HIS A 21 -2.01 -6.47 -8.77
N GLN A 22 -2.30 -7.73 -9.08
CA GLN A 22 -1.74 -8.40 -10.26
C GLN A 22 -2.12 -7.77 -11.61
N MET A 23 -3.25 -7.04 -11.66
CA MET A 23 -3.69 -6.32 -12.85
C MET A 23 -2.66 -5.28 -13.34
N PHE A 24 -1.94 -4.64 -12.40
CA PHE A 24 -0.96 -3.61 -12.75
C PHE A 24 0.42 -4.19 -13.08
N ARG A 25 0.65 -5.49 -12.87
CA ARG A 25 1.97 -6.09 -13.09
C ARG A 25 2.45 -5.93 -14.53
N PHE A 26 1.59 -6.24 -15.51
CA PHE A 26 1.97 -6.13 -16.92
C PHE A 26 2.31 -4.70 -17.35
N PRO A 27 1.46 -3.68 -17.16
CA PRO A 27 1.79 -2.32 -17.57
C PRO A 27 3.00 -1.74 -16.81
N LEU A 28 3.12 -1.99 -15.50
CA LEU A 28 4.24 -1.47 -14.70
C LEU A 28 5.59 -2.09 -15.12
N VAL A 29 5.62 -3.41 -15.38
CA VAL A 29 6.83 -4.08 -15.86
C VAL A 29 7.15 -3.67 -17.30
N SER A 30 6.17 -3.58 -18.18
CA SER A 30 6.40 -3.22 -19.58
C SER A 30 6.89 -1.77 -19.75
N CYS A 31 6.28 -0.82 -19.03
CA CYS A 31 6.61 0.60 -19.16
C CYS A 31 7.80 1.04 -18.29
N GLY A 32 7.97 0.45 -17.11
CA GLY A 32 9.04 0.82 -16.18
C GLY A 32 10.15 -0.21 -16.10
N GLY A 33 9.78 -1.49 -15.97
CA GLY A 33 10.73 -2.58 -15.75
C GLY A 33 11.58 -2.92 -16.97
N VAL A 34 10.99 -3.15 -18.13
CA VAL A 34 11.71 -3.57 -19.34
C VAL A 34 12.73 -2.51 -19.81
N PRO A 35 12.39 -1.21 -19.91
CA PRO A 35 13.35 -0.19 -20.34
C PRO A 35 14.52 -0.06 -19.37
N LEU A 36 14.26 -0.02 -18.05
CA LEU A 36 15.32 0.10 -17.06
C LEU A 36 16.11 -1.19 -16.88
N ALA A 37 15.51 -2.35 -17.19
CA ALA A 37 16.22 -3.62 -17.25
C ALA A 37 17.22 -3.66 -18.40
N TYR A 38 16.88 -3.05 -19.55
CA TYR A 38 17.78 -2.94 -20.69
C TYR A 38 19.00 -2.06 -20.36
N LEU A 39 18.79 -0.95 -19.64
CA LEU A 39 19.85 0.02 -19.32
C LEU A 39 20.73 -0.39 -18.13
N PHE A 40 20.13 -0.89 -17.04
CA PHE A 40 20.83 -1.14 -15.78
C PHE A 40 20.78 -2.60 -15.34
N GLY A 41 20.42 -3.49 -16.26
CA GLY A 41 20.25 -4.90 -15.99
C GLY A 41 19.12 -5.17 -15.00
N ARG A 42 19.16 -6.36 -14.39
CA ARG A 42 18.07 -6.85 -13.55
C ARG A 42 17.70 -5.95 -12.36
N PRO A 43 18.64 -5.30 -11.64
CA PRO A 43 18.30 -4.35 -10.58
C PRO A 43 17.49 -3.17 -11.09
N GLY A 44 17.86 -2.64 -12.27
CA GLY A 44 17.13 -1.59 -12.97
C GLY A 44 15.69 -1.99 -13.26
N GLY A 45 15.47 -3.22 -13.71
CA GLY A 45 14.12 -3.70 -13.99
C GLY A 45 13.20 -3.75 -12.76
N VAL A 46 13.75 -4.15 -11.61
CA VAL A 46 12.99 -4.14 -10.35
C VAL A 46 12.66 -2.71 -9.95
N LEU A 47 13.68 -1.85 -9.85
CA LEU A 47 13.49 -0.46 -9.42
C LEU A 47 12.59 0.32 -10.40
N GLY A 48 12.72 0.09 -11.70
CA GLY A 48 11.89 0.72 -12.72
C GLY A 48 10.43 0.31 -12.64
N THR A 49 10.15 -0.95 -12.35
CA THR A 49 8.77 -1.42 -12.11
C THR A 49 8.15 -0.71 -10.90
N PHE A 50 8.90 -0.60 -9.79
CA PHE A 50 8.44 0.10 -8.59
C PHE A 50 8.30 1.62 -8.81
N MET A 51 9.19 2.23 -9.59
CA MET A 51 9.12 3.65 -9.91
C MET A 51 7.87 3.96 -10.76
N MET A 52 7.58 3.11 -11.76
CA MET A 52 6.34 3.24 -12.53
C MET A 52 5.10 3.08 -11.64
N SER A 53 5.16 2.21 -10.63
CA SER A 53 4.09 2.08 -9.63
C SER A 53 3.89 3.38 -8.85
N ALA A 54 4.98 4.05 -8.43
CA ALA A 54 4.90 5.34 -7.75
C ALA A 54 4.25 6.41 -8.63
N ILE A 55 4.67 6.50 -9.90
CA ILE A 55 4.11 7.44 -10.87
C ILE A 55 2.60 7.22 -11.03
N PHE A 56 2.18 5.96 -11.16
CA PHE A 56 0.77 5.60 -11.26
C PHE A 56 -0.05 6.10 -10.05
N HIS A 57 0.44 5.87 -8.82
CA HIS A 57 -0.27 6.31 -7.61
C HIS A 57 -0.31 7.84 -7.46
N ILE A 58 0.73 8.54 -7.93
CA ILE A 58 0.74 10.01 -7.97
C ILE A 58 -0.31 10.53 -8.96
N ILE A 59 -0.38 9.94 -10.16
CA ILE A 59 -1.38 10.30 -11.18
C ILE A 59 -2.79 10.03 -10.66
N GLU A 60 -3.02 8.86 -10.08
CA GLU A 60 -4.31 8.48 -9.50
C GLU A 60 -4.78 9.49 -8.45
N LEU A 61 -3.92 9.83 -7.48
CA LEU A 61 -4.27 10.79 -6.43
C LEU A 61 -4.58 12.17 -7.02
N ARG A 62 -3.76 12.64 -7.96
CA ARG A 62 -3.98 13.91 -8.66
C ARG A 62 -5.28 13.91 -9.47
N ALA A 63 -5.60 12.80 -10.15
CA ALA A 63 -6.82 12.66 -10.95
C ALA A 63 -8.09 12.74 -10.10
N VAL A 64 -8.03 12.31 -8.84
CA VAL A 64 -9.14 12.41 -7.88
C VAL A 64 -9.20 13.82 -7.23
N GLY A 65 -8.34 14.75 -7.65
CA GLY A 65 -8.25 16.11 -7.10
C GLY A 65 -7.50 16.18 -5.77
N ARG A 66 -6.73 15.13 -5.43
CA ARG A 66 -5.99 15.01 -4.17
C ARG A 66 -4.50 15.17 -4.44
N GLY A 67 -3.91 16.25 -3.95
CA GLY A 67 -2.44 16.36 -3.88
C GLY A 67 -1.91 15.40 -2.83
N SER A 68 -0.80 14.72 -3.09
CA SER A 68 -0.08 13.92 -2.10
C SER A 68 1.40 14.21 -2.22
N ASN A 69 2.11 14.13 -1.08
CA ASN A 69 3.55 14.26 -1.03
C ASN A 69 4.23 13.21 -1.93
N ILE A 70 4.77 13.69 -3.05
CA ILE A 70 5.47 12.87 -4.04
C ILE A 70 6.63 12.10 -3.40
N ALA A 71 7.39 12.73 -2.51
CA ALA A 71 8.55 12.12 -1.88
C ALA A 71 8.16 10.92 -1.01
N VAL A 72 7.03 10.99 -0.31
CA VAL A 72 6.52 9.88 0.50
C VAL A 72 6.10 8.71 -0.38
N GLN A 73 5.38 8.98 -1.47
CA GLN A 73 4.96 7.93 -2.41
C GLN A 73 6.14 7.28 -3.13
N VAL A 74 7.01 8.07 -3.73
CA VAL A 74 8.21 7.58 -4.42
C VAL A 74 9.11 6.83 -3.44
N GLY A 75 9.33 7.37 -2.24
CA GLY A 75 10.12 6.74 -1.19
C GLY A 75 9.58 5.37 -0.80
N PHE A 76 8.27 5.25 -0.59
CA PHE A 76 7.63 3.98 -0.26
C PHE A 76 7.90 2.90 -1.33
N PHE A 77 7.61 3.18 -2.60
CA PHE A 77 7.79 2.19 -3.66
C PHE A 77 9.28 1.91 -3.95
N ALA A 78 10.13 2.93 -3.91
CA ALA A 78 11.56 2.76 -4.12
C ALA A 78 12.19 1.87 -3.04
N LEU A 79 11.88 2.12 -1.77
CA LEU A 79 12.35 1.28 -0.65
C LEU A 79 11.83 -0.15 -0.76
N ASN A 80 10.60 -0.36 -1.24
CA ASN A 80 10.09 -1.69 -1.55
C ASN A 80 10.90 -2.42 -2.65
N GLY A 81 11.25 -1.70 -3.72
CA GLY A 81 12.15 -2.23 -4.75
C GLY A 81 13.53 -2.60 -4.19
N VAL A 82 14.09 -1.76 -3.33
CA VAL A 82 15.34 -2.05 -2.61
C VAL A 82 15.19 -3.29 -1.73
N GLY A 83 14.09 -3.43 -0.98
CA GLY A 83 13.80 -4.61 -0.16
C GLY A 83 13.78 -5.91 -0.96
N VAL A 84 13.19 -5.91 -2.16
CA VAL A 84 13.22 -7.05 -3.09
C VAL A 84 14.65 -7.37 -3.55
N LEU A 85 15.47 -6.36 -3.83
CA LEU A 85 16.87 -6.54 -4.20
C LEU A 85 17.71 -7.08 -3.03
N LEU A 86 17.46 -6.60 -1.81
CA LEU A 86 18.11 -7.07 -0.59
C LEU A 86 17.78 -8.53 -0.31
N GLU A 87 16.51 -8.92 -0.44
CA GLU A 87 16.09 -10.32 -0.31
C GLU A 87 16.83 -11.22 -1.31
N ARG A 88 17.01 -10.74 -2.55
CA ARG A 88 17.76 -11.48 -3.57
C ARG A 88 19.26 -11.53 -3.28
N ALA A 89 19.85 -10.44 -2.80
CA ALA A 89 21.25 -10.38 -2.40
C ALA A 89 21.53 -11.33 -1.22
N TRP A 90 20.62 -11.37 -0.24
CA TRP A 90 20.64 -12.31 0.86
C TRP A 90 20.63 -13.75 0.38
N ALA A 91 19.70 -14.10 -0.53
CA ALA A 91 19.63 -15.43 -1.12
C ALA A 91 20.90 -15.81 -1.89
N LYS A 92 21.53 -14.85 -2.59
CA LYS A 92 22.80 -15.07 -3.30
C LYS A 92 23.97 -15.30 -2.33
N ARG A 93 24.01 -14.63 -1.18
CA ARG A 93 25.10 -14.75 -0.20
C ARG A 93 24.97 -15.97 0.70
N THR A 94 23.77 -16.27 1.18
CA THR A 94 23.53 -17.36 2.16
C THR A 94 23.13 -18.67 1.52
N GLY A 95 22.81 -18.68 0.22
CA GLY A 95 22.23 -19.83 -0.49
C GLY A 95 20.80 -20.17 -0.05
N ARG A 96 20.25 -19.48 0.95
CA ARG A 96 18.91 -19.73 1.51
C ARG A 96 17.94 -18.66 1.04
N ARG A 97 16.80 -19.09 0.49
CA ARG A 97 15.70 -18.18 0.12
C ARG A 97 14.86 -17.90 1.37
N LEU A 98 14.46 -16.65 1.57
CA LEU A 98 13.53 -16.27 2.65
C LEU A 98 12.11 -16.81 2.41
N LYS A 99 11.75 -17.02 1.14
CA LYS A 99 10.48 -17.61 0.71
C LYS A 99 10.23 -18.98 1.37
N GLY A 100 9.06 -19.12 2.00
CA GLY A 100 8.61 -20.33 2.68
C GLY A 100 9.02 -20.42 4.16
N SER A 101 9.70 -19.41 4.71
CA SER A 101 10.13 -19.40 6.11
C SER A 101 9.40 -18.35 6.95
N VAL A 102 9.35 -18.58 8.27
CA VAL A 102 8.83 -17.60 9.25
C VAL A 102 9.64 -16.31 9.22
N TYR A 103 10.97 -16.40 9.04
CA TYR A 103 11.83 -15.22 8.89
C TYR A 103 11.47 -14.38 7.67
N GLY A 104 11.11 -15.02 6.56
CA GLY A 104 10.65 -14.32 5.36
C GLY A 104 9.29 -13.65 5.54
N TRP A 105 8.40 -14.26 6.32
CA TRP A 105 7.15 -13.62 6.75
C TRP A 105 7.43 -12.38 7.59
N ILE A 106 8.22 -12.50 8.66
CA ILE A 106 8.60 -11.38 9.53
C ILE A 106 9.26 -10.26 8.72
N TRP A 107 10.19 -10.59 7.81
CA TRP A 107 10.81 -9.62 6.91
C TRP A 107 9.78 -8.86 6.07
N THR A 108 8.87 -9.59 5.42
CA THR A 108 7.85 -9.02 4.53
C THR A 108 6.90 -8.09 5.29
N PHE A 109 6.38 -8.54 6.43
CA PHE A 109 5.43 -7.76 7.22
C PHE A 109 6.09 -6.60 7.98
N SER A 110 7.33 -6.75 8.44
CA SER A 110 8.10 -5.63 9.01
C SER A 110 8.33 -4.55 7.97
N TRP A 111 8.72 -4.93 6.75
CA TRP A 111 8.95 -3.98 5.65
C TRP A 111 7.66 -3.28 5.23
N MET A 112 6.56 -4.02 5.09
CA MET A 112 5.24 -3.45 4.77
C MET A 112 4.76 -2.55 5.90
N GLY A 113 4.78 -3.01 7.13
CA GLY A 113 4.29 -2.28 8.29
C GLY A 113 5.04 -0.97 8.48
N LEU A 114 6.38 -1.01 8.54
CA LEU A 114 7.17 0.19 8.81
C LEU A 114 7.11 1.21 7.68
N LEU A 115 7.16 0.77 6.42
CA LEU A 115 7.19 1.70 5.29
C LEU A 115 5.80 2.17 4.86
N ALA A 116 4.75 1.40 5.13
CA ALA A 116 3.39 1.81 4.78
C ALA A 116 2.85 2.88 5.74
N LEU A 117 3.36 2.99 6.97
CA LEU A 117 2.83 3.97 7.94
C LEU A 117 2.79 5.41 7.40
N PRO A 118 3.90 5.99 6.86
CA PRO A 118 3.87 7.36 6.35
C PRO A 118 2.97 7.52 5.12
N VAL A 119 2.91 6.51 4.25
CA VAL A 119 2.10 6.58 3.02
C VAL A 119 0.60 6.47 3.34
N VAL A 120 0.24 5.63 4.30
CA VAL A 120 -1.14 5.47 4.78
C VAL A 120 -1.59 6.71 5.51
N ASP A 121 -0.74 7.32 6.34
CA ASP A 121 -1.05 8.60 7.00
C ASP A 121 -1.28 9.72 5.98
N GLU A 122 -0.43 9.80 4.96
CA GLU A 122 -0.63 10.76 3.86
C GLU A 122 -1.92 10.48 3.09
N TRP A 123 -2.21 9.21 2.76
CA TRP A 123 -3.45 8.83 2.10
C TRP A 123 -4.69 9.15 2.96
N ALA A 124 -4.61 9.00 4.28
CA ALA A 124 -5.66 9.39 5.20
C ALA A 124 -5.83 10.92 5.23
N ARG A 125 -4.72 11.68 5.32
CA ARG A 125 -4.72 13.15 5.31
C ARG A 125 -5.39 13.73 4.07
N VAL A 126 -5.12 13.16 2.90
CA VAL A 126 -5.70 13.61 1.62
C VAL A 126 -7.12 13.07 1.39
N GLY A 127 -7.67 12.33 2.35
CA GLY A 127 -9.02 11.80 2.33
C GLY A 127 -9.20 10.59 1.41
N ARG A 128 -8.14 9.86 1.05
CA ARG A 128 -8.25 8.66 0.19
C ARG A 128 -9.23 7.63 0.74
N PHE A 129 -9.31 7.51 2.07
CA PHE A 129 -10.24 6.63 2.78
C PHE A 129 -11.54 7.32 3.21
N ALA A 130 -11.69 8.61 2.90
CA ALA A 130 -12.87 9.37 3.28
C ALA A 130 -14.05 8.94 2.39
N VAL A 131 -15.12 8.48 3.03
CA VAL A 131 -16.35 7.93 2.42
C VAL A 131 -17.26 9.07 1.95
N ASP A 132 -16.67 10.11 1.36
CA ASP A 132 -17.35 11.39 1.11
C ASP A 132 -18.20 11.36 -0.17
N ARG A 133 -18.12 10.28 -0.94
CA ARG A 133 -18.75 10.17 -2.27
C ARG A 133 -19.48 8.84 -2.48
N PHE A 134 -20.42 8.49 -1.60
CA PHE A 134 -21.59 7.77 -2.12
C PHE A 134 -22.34 8.68 -3.10
N PRO A 135 -22.89 8.14 -4.20
CA PRO A 135 -23.75 8.93 -5.09
C PRO A 135 -24.85 9.63 -4.27
N GLY A 136 -24.96 10.96 -4.39
CA GLY A 136 -25.91 11.76 -3.63
C GLY A 136 -25.42 12.32 -2.28
N GLY A 137 -24.13 12.18 -1.93
CA GLY A 137 -23.59 12.79 -0.70
C GLY A 137 -24.03 12.08 0.59
N PHE A 138 -24.57 10.87 0.48
CA PHE A 138 -24.99 10.06 1.63
C PHE A 138 -23.77 9.66 2.46
N LYS A 139 -23.70 10.14 3.70
CA LYS A 139 -22.65 9.79 4.66
C LYS A 139 -23.21 8.75 5.63
N PRO A 140 -23.11 7.43 5.36
CA PRO A 140 -23.70 6.38 6.20
C PRO A 140 -23.21 6.42 7.65
N THR A 141 -21.97 6.87 7.86
CA THR A 141 -21.40 7.11 9.19
C THR A 141 -22.06 8.27 9.92
N MET A 142 -22.45 9.35 9.23
CA MET A 142 -23.21 10.44 9.84
C MET A 142 -24.65 10.03 10.15
N ALA A 143 -25.26 9.19 9.29
CA ALA A 143 -26.57 8.61 9.55
C ALA A 143 -26.52 7.70 10.80
N LEU A 144 -25.50 6.84 10.92
CA LEU A 144 -25.30 6.00 12.11
C LEU A 144 -24.98 6.82 13.37
N LEU A 145 -24.14 7.86 13.28
CA LEU A 145 -23.84 8.76 14.39
C LEU A 145 -25.09 9.53 14.84
N SER A 146 -26.01 9.86 13.93
CA SER A 146 -27.28 10.49 14.30
C SER A 146 -28.23 9.56 15.08
N LEU A 147 -28.05 8.23 14.95
CA LEU A 147 -28.79 7.23 15.72
C LEU A 147 -28.20 6.99 17.12
N VAL A 148 -26.97 7.43 17.34
CA VAL A 148 -26.27 7.33 18.62
C VAL A 148 -26.16 8.76 19.16
N GLN A 149 -27.20 9.30 19.80
CA GLN A 149 -27.15 10.65 20.38
C GLN A 149 -25.86 10.85 21.19
N LEU A 150 -24.90 11.59 20.62
CA LEU A 150 -23.65 11.92 21.28
C LEU A 150 -23.90 12.96 22.38
N PRO A 151 -23.12 12.95 23.48
CA PRO A 151 -23.26 13.91 24.56
C PRO A 151 -23.12 15.36 24.04
N PRO A 152 -23.92 16.31 24.55
CA PRO A 152 -23.84 17.70 24.12
C PRO A 152 -22.45 18.27 24.43
N GLY A 153 -21.75 18.74 23.39
CA GLY A 153 -20.39 19.31 23.49
C GLY A 153 -19.32 18.57 22.71
N VAL A 154 -19.62 17.40 22.14
CA VAL A 154 -18.69 16.64 21.31
C VAL A 154 -18.91 16.99 19.83
N ASP A 155 -17.90 17.58 19.19
CA ASP A 155 -17.93 17.84 17.75
C ASP A 155 -17.85 16.52 16.96
N ASN A 156 -18.91 16.24 16.19
CA ASN A 156 -18.98 15.09 15.27
C ASN A 156 -17.77 15.02 14.34
N GLY A 157 -17.19 16.17 13.97
CA GLY A 157 -15.97 16.26 13.15
C GLY A 157 -14.70 15.77 13.86
N PHE A 158 -14.60 15.95 15.17
CA PHE A 158 -13.49 15.47 15.98
C PHE A 158 -13.57 13.95 16.21
N VAL A 159 -14.77 13.44 16.50
CA VAL A 159 -15.01 11.99 16.66
C VAL A 159 -14.76 11.24 15.37
N LEU A 160 -15.17 11.80 14.22
CA LEU A 160 -14.89 11.22 12.91
C LEU A 160 -13.39 11.16 12.62
N LYS A 161 -12.63 12.22 12.97
CA LYS A 161 -11.16 12.20 12.85
C LYS A 161 -10.52 11.14 13.74
N CYS A 162 -10.98 10.97 14.98
CA CYS A 162 -10.49 9.93 15.89
C CYS A 162 -10.86 8.52 15.41
N LEU A 163 -12.06 8.31 14.87
CA LEU A 163 -12.47 7.03 14.29
C LEU A 163 -11.68 6.73 13.00
N CYS A 164 -11.43 7.71 12.14
CA CYS A 164 -10.61 7.54 10.93
C CYS A 164 -9.12 7.32 11.25
N PHE A 165 -8.57 8.00 12.25
CA PHE A 165 -7.20 7.71 12.74
C PHE A 165 -7.15 6.32 13.38
N GLY A 166 -8.18 6.01 14.16
CA GLY A 166 -8.46 4.71 14.73
C GLY A 166 -8.72 3.64 13.68
N THR A 167 -9.10 3.97 12.43
CA THR A 167 -9.24 3.03 11.32
C THR A 167 -7.90 2.66 10.68
N SER A 168 -6.77 3.32 10.94
CA SER A 168 -5.49 2.89 10.36
C SER A 168 -5.08 1.47 10.78
N LEU A 169 -5.36 1.07 12.03
CA LEU A 169 -5.10 -0.27 12.57
C LEU A 169 -6.18 -1.32 12.19
N PRO A 170 -7.49 -1.05 12.36
CA PRO A 170 -8.59 -1.84 11.84
C PRO A 170 -8.64 -1.90 10.33
N PHE A 171 -8.12 -0.93 9.57
CA PHE A 171 -8.03 -1.00 8.10
C PHE A 171 -6.88 -1.90 7.69
N LEU A 172 -5.77 -1.91 8.45
CA LEU A 172 -4.70 -2.89 8.26
C LEU A 172 -5.19 -4.29 8.61
N ALA A 173 -5.93 -4.46 9.73
CA ALA A 173 -6.57 -5.72 10.10
C ALA A 173 -7.69 -6.11 9.10
N TYR A 174 -8.58 -5.19 8.74
CA TYR A 174 -9.69 -5.39 7.81
C TYR A 174 -9.17 -5.70 6.41
N SER A 175 -8.12 -5.03 5.93
CA SER A 175 -7.46 -5.39 4.66
C SER A 175 -6.76 -6.75 4.74
N LEU A 176 -6.24 -7.14 5.91
CA LEU A 176 -5.70 -8.49 6.13
C LEU A 176 -6.80 -9.57 6.20
N PHE A 177 -8.02 -9.23 6.63
CA PHE A 177 -9.15 -10.17 6.79
C PHE A 177 -10.13 -10.21 5.61
N THR A 178 -10.34 -9.10 4.89
CA THR A 178 -11.35 -8.98 3.81
C THR A 178 -10.83 -9.26 2.41
N LEU A 179 -9.54 -9.57 2.26
CA LEU A 179 -8.96 -10.03 1.00
C LEU A 179 -9.07 -11.56 0.82
N SER A 180 -10.08 -12.20 1.44
CA SER A 180 -10.45 -13.61 1.31
C SER A 180 -11.03 -13.95 -0.06
#